data_AF-A0A533YS66-F1
#
_entry.id   AF-A0A533YS66-F1
#
_cell.length_a   1.000
_cell.length_b   1.000
_cell.length_c   1.000
_cell.angle_alpha   90.00
_cell.angle_beta   90.00
_cell.angle_gamma   90.00
#
_symmetry.space_group_name_H-M   'P 1'
#
loop_
_entity.id
_entity.type
_entity.pdbx_description
1 polymer ?
#
loop_
_entity_poly.entity_id
_entity_poly.type
_entity_poly.pdbx_seq_one_letter_code
_entity_poly.pdbx_strand_id
1 'polypeptide(L)'
;MRIVAWKSTLTPLLLLCLAGCASASSQDRTDQTRPEFTDLLAQLERNPLGPDEALRITKLVESPEMSGLLVQVRGSLPAHFHKRTQEIVHLIRGEGIFQLGTERIPIQTGSVMRISPGQVHTFTNTGPAPAVFLVVTTPRWDERDRFMARE
;
A
#
# COMPACT_ATOMS: atom_id res chain seq x y z
N MET A 1 -51.43 -9.54 70.10
CA MET A 1 -50.25 -8.81 70.65
C MET A 1 -49.05 -9.75 70.54
N ARG A 2 -47.93 -9.26 69.98
CA ARG A 2 -46.68 -9.95 69.57
C ARG A 2 -46.72 -10.74 68.24
N ILE A 3 -45.84 -10.34 67.32
CA ILE A 3 -44.99 -11.06 66.32
C ILE A 3 -44.29 -9.91 65.52
N VAL A 4 -43.05 -9.48 65.82
CA VAL A 4 -41.73 -9.84 65.21
C VAL A 4 -41.80 -9.91 63.67
N ALA A 5 -41.16 -9.09 62.84
CA ALA A 5 -39.75 -8.83 62.48
C ALA A 5 -39.82 -7.72 61.37
N TRP A 6 -38.81 -6.99 60.91
CA TRP A 6 -37.45 -7.36 60.50
C TRP A 6 -36.73 -6.03 60.20
N LYS A 7 -35.51 -5.83 60.71
CA LYS A 7 -34.64 -4.72 60.30
C LYS A 7 -34.01 -5.08 58.95
N SER A 8 -34.37 -4.39 57.88
CA SER A 8 -33.63 -4.42 56.62
C SER A 8 -32.61 -3.28 56.62
N THR A 9 -31.35 -3.63 56.84
CA THR A 9 -30.19 -2.75 56.62
C THR A 9 -30.01 -2.48 55.13
N LEU A 10 -30.22 -1.24 54.70
CA LEU A 10 -29.76 -0.77 53.38
C LEU A 10 -28.24 -0.63 53.41
N THR A 11 -27.55 -1.44 52.60
CA THR A 11 -26.14 -1.24 52.27
C THR A 11 -26.06 -0.26 51.09
N PRO A 12 -25.32 0.85 51.17
CA PRO A 12 -25.16 1.74 50.03
C PRO A 12 -24.19 1.09 49.02
N LEU A 13 -24.66 0.93 47.79
CA LEU A 13 -23.85 0.49 46.66
C LEU A 13 -22.86 1.62 46.31
N LEU A 14 -21.59 1.42 46.65
CA LEU A 14 -20.51 2.35 46.31
C LEU A 14 -20.26 2.25 44.79
N LEU A 15 -20.74 3.22 44.00
CA LEU A 15 -20.37 3.36 42.59
C LEU A 15 -18.92 3.86 42.49
N LEU A 16 -17.98 2.94 42.30
CA LEU A 16 -16.63 3.27 41.84
C LEU A 16 -16.69 3.60 40.34
N CYS A 17 -16.78 4.88 39.99
CA CYS A 17 -16.47 5.34 38.65
C CYS A 17 -14.95 5.27 38.44
N LEU A 18 -14.46 4.12 37.97
CA LEU A 18 -13.10 4.00 37.46
C LEU A 18 -13.03 4.79 36.14
N ALA A 19 -12.48 6.00 36.22
CA ALA A 19 -12.04 6.74 35.04
C ALA A 19 -10.96 5.91 34.34
N GLY A 20 -11.35 5.19 33.29
CA GLY A 20 -10.43 4.49 32.42
C GLY A 20 -9.55 5.51 31.72
N CYS A 21 -8.32 5.68 32.19
CA CYS A 21 -7.27 6.34 31.41
C CYS A 21 -7.19 5.62 30.08
N ALA A 22 -7.57 6.29 28.99
CA ALA A 22 -7.27 5.83 27.65
C ALA A 22 -5.74 5.80 27.52
N SER A 23 -5.14 4.63 27.73
CA SER A 23 -3.76 4.36 27.36
C SER A 23 -3.72 4.38 25.83
N ALA A 24 -3.56 5.56 25.25
CA ALA A 24 -3.12 5.68 23.87
C ALA A 24 -1.82 4.88 23.78
N SER A 25 -1.85 3.76 23.05
CA SER A 25 -0.73 2.85 22.90
C SER A 25 0.49 3.64 22.39
N SER A 26 1.49 3.80 23.24
CA SER A 26 2.75 4.49 22.93
C SER A 26 3.65 3.74 21.95
N GLN A 27 3.17 2.64 21.35
CA GLN A 27 3.95 1.73 20.51
C GLN A 27 4.20 2.23 19.08
N ASP A 28 3.59 3.34 18.65
CA ASP A 28 3.69 3.81 17.26
C ASP A 28 4.59 5.05 17.05
N ARG A 29 5.20 5.59 18.12
CA ARG A 29 6.01 6.82 18.04
C ARG A 29 7.52 6.60 18.02
N THR A 30 8.00 5.38 18.23
CA THR A 30 9.43 5.13 18.49
C THR A 30 10.25 4.73 17.26
N ASP A 31 9.64 4.49 16.09
CA ASP A 31 10.37 4.01 14.90
C ASP A 31 10.75 5.10 13.87
N GLN A 32 10.35 6.36 14.09
CA GLN A 32 10.63 7.45 13.14
C GLN A 32 12.06 8.03 13.21
N THR A 33 12.96 7.45 14.02
CA THR A 33 14.30 8.03 14.25
C THR A 33 15.39 7.46 13.36
N ARG A 34 15.18 6.30 12.73
CA ARG A 34 16.14 5.70 11.80
C ARG A 34 15.75 6.06 10.36
N PRO A 35 16.68 6.57 9.53
CA PRO A 35 16.40 6.77 8.12
C PRO A 35 16.03 5.43 7.47
N GLU A 36 14.84 5.34 6.91
CA GLU A 36 14.46 4.24 6.05
C GLU A 36 15.10 4.48 4.68
N PHE A 37 16.03 3.61 4.30
CA PHE A 37 16.80 3.76 3.06
C PHE A 37 17.04 2.38 2.45
N THR A 38 16.97 2.31 1.12
CA THR A 38 17.44 1.18 0.35
C THR A 38 18.06 1.64 -0.95
N ASP A 39 19.08 0.93 -1.41
CA ASP A 39 19.60 1.05 -2.76
C ASP A 39 18.67 0.29 -3.72
N LEU A 40 17.99 1.03 -4.60
CA LEU A 40 17.05 0.46 -5.57
C LEU A 40 17.74 -0.52 -6.53
N LEU A 41 18.93 -0.19 -7.03
CA LEU A 41 19.63 -1.02 -8.02
C LEU A 41 20.10 -2.31 -7.37
N ALA A 42 20.59 -2.24 -6.14
CA ALA A 42 20.93 -3.43 -5.37
C ALA A 42 19.70 -4.30 -5.05
N GLN A 43 18.51 -3.70 -4.85
CA GLN A 43 17.26 -4.49 -4.70
C GLN A 43 16.84 -5.15 -6.01
N LEU A 44 17.04 -4.50 -7.16
CA LEU A 44 16.79 -5.09 -8.48
C LEU A 44 17.68 -6.31 -8.72
N GLU A 45 18.97 -6.22 -8.38
CA GLU A 45 19.91 -7.34 -8.49
C GLU A 45 19.56 -8.50 -7.56
N ARG A 46 19.12 -8.20 -6.32
CA ARG A 46 18.72 -9.21 -5.34
C ARG A 46 17.38 -9.88 -5.64
N ASN A 47 16.49 -9.18 -6.32
CA ASN A 47 15.13 -9.64 -6.60
C ASN A 47 14.84 -9.59 -8.11
N PRO A 48 15.64 -10.27 -8.96
CA PRO A 48 15.45 -10.20 -10.41
C PRO A 48 14.14 -10.87 -10.79
N LEU A 49 13.39 -10.36 -11.78
CA LEU A 49 12.20 -11.02 -12.32
C LEU A 49 12.53 -12.46 -12.77
N GLY A 50 11.74 -13.45 -12.34
CA GLY A 50 11.96 -14.85 -12.69
C GLY A 50 11.78 -15.10 -14.19
N PRO A 51 12.29 -16.21 -14.75
CA PRO A 51 12.21 -16.49 -16.19
C PRO A 51 10.76 -16.55 -16.71
N ASP A 52 9.84 -17.11 -15.93
CA ASP A 52 8.43 -17.32 -16.31
C ASP A 52 7.46 -16.32 -15.67
N GLU A 53 7.96 -15.34 -14.92
CA GLU A 53 7.13 -14.36 -14.23
C GLU A 53 6.79 -13.14 -15.11
N ALA A 54 5.52 -12.75 -15.21
CA ALA A 54 5.15 -11.53 -15.92
C ALA A 54 5.38 -10.25 -15.09
N LEU A 55 5.32 -10.37 -13.76
CA LEU A 55 5.33 -9.25 -12.83
C LEU A 55 6.05 -9.64 -11.54
N ARG A 56 6.94 -8.78 -11.04
CA ARG A 56 7.48 -8.84 -9.68
C ARG A 56 7.35 -7.46 -9.04
N ILE A 57 6.83 -7.43 -7.83
CA ILE A 57 6.73 -6.24 -6.98
C ILE A 57 7.56 -6.50 -5.72
N THR A 58 8.54 -5.63 -5.46
CA THR A 58 9.40 -5.68 -4.29
C THR A 58 9.21 -4.39 -3.48
N LYS A 59 8.88 -4.52 -2.21
CA LYS A 59 8.77 -3.38 -1.29
C LYS A 59 10.16 -2.83 -0.98
N LEU A 60 10.32 -1.52 -1.13
CA LEU A 60 11.59 -0.81 -0.89
C LEU A 60 11.58 -0.13 0.47
N VAL A 61 10.56 0.68 0.72
CA VAL A 61 10.33 1.46 1.94
C VAL A 61 8.82 1.58 2.18
N GLU A 62 8.35 1.58 3.43
CA GLU A 62 6.92 1.65 3.74
C GLU A 62 6.60 2.36 5.06
N SER A 63 5.53 3.16 5.03
CA SER A 63 4.85 3.68 6.21
C SER A 63 3.34 3.41 6.10
N PRO A 64 2.51 3.76 7.10
CA PRO A 64 1.05 3.74 6.94
C PRO A 64 0.55 4.61 5.78
N GLU A 65 1.27 5.70 5.47
CA GLU A 65 0.89 6.73 4.50
C GLU A 65 1.39 6.45 3.08
N MET A 66 2.43 5.63 2.88
CA MET A 66 2.97 5.37 1.55
C MET A 66 3.77 4.07 1.44
N SER A 67 3.94 3.60 0.21
CA SER A 67 4.92 2.56 -0.13
C SER A 67 5.79 3.04 -1.28
N GLY A 68 7.10 2.82 -1.18
CA GLY A 68 8.02 2.81 -2.32
C GLY A 68 8.21 1.37 -2.80
N LEU A 69 8.00 1.13 -4.09
CA LEU A 69 8.00 -0.20 -4.68
C LEU A 69 8.94 -0.24 -5.89
N LEU A 70 9.67 -1.34 -6.01
CA LEU A 70 10.35 -1.74 -7.24
C LEU A 70 9.43 -2.68 -8.00
N VAL A 71 9.06 -2.32 -9.21
CA VAL A 71 8.16 -3.11 -10.05
C VAL A 71 8.86 -3.50 -11.35
N GLN A 72 8.88 -4.80 -11.65
CA GLN A 72 9.45 -5.35 -12.87
C GLN A 72 8.36 -5.99 -13.71
N VAL A 73 8.34 -5.70 -15.02
CA VAL A 73 7.29 -6.14 -15.93
C VAL A 73 7.86 -6.76 -17.19
N ARG A 74 7.40 -7.98 -17.51
CA ARG A 74 7.60 -8.66 -18.80
C ARG A 74 6.27 -8.75 -19.54
N GLY A 75 6.28 -8.42 -20.83
CA GLY A 75 5.07 -8.44 -21.66
C GLY A 75 4.05 -7.39 -21.21
N SER A 76 2.77 -7.78 -21.16
CA SER A 76 1.66 -6.89 -20.82
C SER A 76 1.04 -7.25 -19.47
N LEU A 77 0.64 -6.22 -18.71
CA LEU A 77 -0.16 -6.40 -17.51
C LEU A 77 -1.66 -6.37 -17.83
N PRO A 78 -2.50 -7.05 -17.05
CA PRO A 78 -3.94 -6.84 -17.11
C PRO A 78 -4.28 -5.39 -16.70
N ALA A 79 -5.26 -4.80 -17.37
CA ALA A 79 -5.80 -3.51 -16.97
C ALA A 79 -6.42 -3.58 -15.57
N HIS A 80 -6.10 -2.61 -14.74
CA HIS A 80 -6.55 -2.55 -13.35
C HIS A 80 -6.66 -1.11 -12.87
N PHE A 81 -7.24 -0.94 -11.69
CA PHE A 81 -7.29 0.33 -10.98
C PHE A 81 -7.21 0.11 -9.47
N HIS A 82 -6.87 1.18 -8.76
CA HIS A 82 -6.88 1.22 -7.30
C HIS A 82 -8.07 2.05 -6.83
N LYS A 83 -8.89 1.57 -5.88
CA LYS A 83 -10.07 2.37 -5.43
C LYS A 83 -9.68 3.57 -4.60
N ARG A 84 -8.66 3.43 -3.75
CA ARG A 84 -8.24 4.45 -2.78
C ARG A 84 -6.86 4.99 -3.09
N THR A 85 -5.98 4.14 -3.57
CA THR A 85 -4.58 4.47 -3.81
C THR A 85 -4.40 5.25 -5.10
N GLN A 86 -3.57 6.28 -5.03
CA GLN A 86 -3.00 6.95 -6.19
C GLN A 86 -1.52 6.56 -6.30
N GLU A 87 -0.96 6.72 -7.50
CA GLU A 87 0.40 6.28 -7.80
C GLU A 87 1.20 7.35 -8.52
N ILE A 88 2.50 7.40 -8.25
CA ILE A 88 3.50 7.95 -9.14
C ILE A 88 4.33 6.77 -9.65
N VAL A 89 4.38 6.61 -10.98
CA VAL A 89 5.17 5.57 -11.63
C VAL A 89 6.30 6.23 -12.41
N HIS A 90 7.54 5.77 -12.19
CA HIS A 90 8.74 6.24 -12.88
C HIS A 90 9.42 5.06 -13.56
N LEU A 91 9.45 5.05 -14.90
CA LEU A 91 10.14 4.04 -15.70
C LEU A 91 11.65 4.30 -15.64
N ILE A 92 12.37 3.49 -14.89
CA ILE A 92 13.83 3.66 -14.68
C ILE A 92 14.67 2.81 -15.64
N ARG A 93 14.07 1.80 -16.28
CA ARG A 93 14.70 1.01 -17.35
C ARG A 93 13.64 0.42 -18.28
N GLY A 94 13.87 0.52 -19.58
CA GLY A 94 13.04 -0.08 -20.63
C GLY A 94 12.21 0.95 -21.40
N GLU A 95 11.25 0.43 -22.14
CA GLU A 95 10.35 1.17 -23.03
C GLU A 95 9.04 0.40 -23.21
N GLY A 96 7.96 1.10 -23.54
CA GLY A 96 6.67 0.46 -23.75
C GLY A 96 5.54 1.43 -23.99
N ILE A 97 4.33 0.91 -23.94
CA ILE A 97 3.09 1.69 -24.02
C ILE A 97 2.42 1.66 -22.66
N PHE A 98 2.26 2.82 -22.03
CA PHE A 98 1.40 2.99 -20.87
C PHE A 98 0.01 3.38 -21.36
N GLN A 99 -1.02 2.68 -20.89
CA GLN A 99 -2.40 3.04 -21.17
C GLN A 99 -3.05 3.58 -19.91
N LEU A 100 -3.64 4.77 -20.00
CA LEU A 100 -4.31 5.47 -18.91
C LEU A 100 -5.71 5.86 -19.39
N GLY A 101 -6.73 5.11 -18.95
CA GLY A 101 -8.06 5.16 -19.56
C GLY A 101 -8.01 4.76 -21.05
N THR A 102 -8.38 5.70 -21.92
CA THR A 102 -8.37 5.52 -23.39
C THR A 102 -7.06 5.99 -24.03
N GLU A 103 -6.21 6.71 -23.31
CA GLU A 103 -4.97 7.25 -23.85
C GLU A 103 -3.87 6.19 -23.85
N ARG A 104 -3.20 6.02 -24.98
CA ARG A 104 -2.02 5.16 -25.15
C ARG A 104 -0.80 6.03 -25.34
N ILE A 105 0.11 5.97 -24.38
CA ILE A 105 1.24 6.88 -24.25
C ILE A 105 2.52 6.05 -24.42
N PRO A 106 3.30 6.24 -25.50
CA PRO A 106 4.63 5.68 -25.58
C PRO A 106 5.52 6.27 -24.48
N ILE A 107 6.14 5.41 -23.69
CA ILE A 107 7.03 5.80 -22.60
C ILE A 107 8.39 5.11 -22.75
N GLN A 108 9.42 5.75 -22.23
CA GLN A 108 10.78 5.24 -22.22
C GLN A 108 11.44 5.53 -20.86
N THR A 109 12.67 5.08 -20.69
CA THR A 109 13.45 5.35 -19.48
C THR A 109 13.48 6.86 -19.17
N GLY A 110 13.15 7.21 -17.93
CA GLY A 110 12.99 8.59 -17.46
C GLY A 110 11.54 9.12 -17.49
N SER A 111 10.59 8.39 -18.10
CA SER A 111 9.18 8.79 -18.08
C SER A 111 8.56 8.66 -16.68
N VAL A 112 7.82 9.69 -16.25
CA VAL A 112 7.10 9.73 -14.97
C VAL A 112 5.63 10.05 -15.22
N MET A 113 4.73 9.32 -14.57
CA MET A 113 3.28 9.54 -14.66
C MET A 113 2.64 9.50 -13.29
N ARG A 114 1.53 10.22 -13.14
CA ARG A 114 0.64 10.13 -11.98
C ARG A 114 -0.64 9.40 -12.38
N ILE A 115 -1.09 8.50 -11.53
CA ILE A 115 -2.32 7.72 -11.71
C ILE A 115 -3.25 8.08 -10.56
N SER A 116 -4.46 8.54 -10.88
CA SER A 116 -5.45 8.91 -9.86
C SER A 116 -6.19 7.68 -9.34
N PRO A 117 -6.78 7.72 -8.12
CA PRO A 117 -7.64 6.65 -7.66
C PRO A 117 -8.81 6.45 -8.63
N GLY A 118 -9.17 5.20 -8.88
CA GLY A 118 -10.21 4.78 -9.82
C GLY A 118 -9.78 4.82 -11.28
N GLN A 119 -8.61 5.35 -11.61
CA GLN A 119 -8.17 5.46 -13.00
C GLN A 119 -7.64 4.11 -13.49
N VAL A 120 -8.33 3.55 -14.50
CA VAL A 120 -7.90 2.31 -15.15
C VAL A 120 -6.59 2.55 -15.88
N HIS A 121 -5.62 1.67 -15.65
CA HIS A 121 -4.32 1.73 -16.29
C HIS A 121 -3.75 0.34 -16.57
N THR A 122 -2.84 0.27 -17.54
CA THR A 122 -1.98 -0.89 -17.81
C THR A 122 -0.67 -0.44 -18.44
N PHE A 123 0.31 -1.33 -18.46
CA PHE A 123 1.55 -1.18 -19.18
C PHE A 123 1.81 -2.40 -20.07
N THR A 124 2.26 -2.13 -21.29
CA THR A 124 2.78 -3.14 -22.23
C THR A 124 4.24 -2.84 -22.50
N ASN A 125 5.12 -3.74 -22.05
CA ASN A 125 6.53 -3.71 -22.38
C ASN A 125 6.72 -4.05 -23.87
N THR A 126 7.40 -3.19 -24.61
CA THR A 126 7.74 -3.41 -26.02
C THR A 126 9.22 -3.72 -26.25
N GLY A 127 10.04 -3.64 -25.20
CA GLY A 127 11.46 -3.90 -25.24
C GLY A 127 11.82 -5.39 -25.06
N PRO A 128 13.07 -5.77 -25.36
CA PRO A 128 13.54 -7.16 -25.28
C PRO A 128 13.84 -7.63 -23.84
N ALA A 129 13.91 -6.71 -22.87
CA ALA A 129 14.20 -6.98 -21.47
C ALA A 129 13.05 -6.50 -20.57
N PRO A 130 12.91 -7.05 -19.35
CA PRO A 130 11.91 -6.55 -18.41
C PRO A 130 12.05 -5.04 -18.17
N ALA A 131 10.92 -4.34 -18.20
CA ALA A 131 10.84 -2.95 -17.79
C ALA A 131 10.92 -2.87 -16.27
N VAL A 132 11.52 -1.80 -15.77
CA VAL A 132 11.70 -1.59 -14.33
C VAL A 132 11.15 -0.22 -13.95
N PHE A 133 10.30 -0.19 -12.94
CA PHE A 133 9.69 1.01 -12.40
C PHE A 133 10.05 1.19 -10.94
N LEU A 134 10.24 2.45 -10.54
CA LEU A 134 9.98 2.90 -9.18
C LEU A 134 8.52 3.36 -9.11
N VAL A 135 7.74 2.76 -8.21
CA VAL A 135 6.35 3.14 -7.97
C VAL A 135 6.20 3.64 -6.55
N VAL A 136 5.58 4.81 -6.38
CA VAL A 136 5.22 5.35 -5.08
C VAL A 136 3.70 5.37 -4.98
N THR A 137 3.17 4.72 -3.95
CA THR A 137 1.72 4.67 -3.71
C THR A 137 1.35 5.52 -2.49
N THR A 138 0.20 6.19 -2.55
CA THR A 138 -0.41 6.84 -1.38
C THR A 138 -1.91 6.54 -1.32
N PRO A 139 -2.45 5.95 -0.23
CA PRO A 139 -1.75 5.45 0.95
C PRO A 139 -0.84 4.24 0.62
N ARG A 140 -0.30 3.57 1.65
CA ARG A 140 0.48 2.34 1.49
C ARG A 140 -0.20 1.33 0.56
N TRP A 141 0.62 0.61 -0.20
CA TRP A 141 0.14 -0.40 -1.13
C TRP A 141 -0.58 -1.53 -0.41
N ASP A 142 -1.75 -1.91 -0.92
CA ASP A 142 -2.56 -3.02 -0.46
C ASP A 142 -3.17 -3.71 -1.69
N GLU A 143 -2.83 -4.99 -1.89
CA GLU A 143 -3.37 -5.76 -3.02
C GLU A 143 -4.90 -5.82 -3.00
N ARG A 144 -5.54 -5.70 -1.83
CA ARG A 144 -7.01 -5.66 -1.72
C ARG A 144 -7.62 -4.39 -2.27
N ASP A 145 -6.83 -3.33 -2.46
CA ASP A 145 -7.27 -2.10 -3.13
C ASP A 145 -7.12 -2.18 -4.66
N ARG A 146 -6.52 -3.25 -5.20
CA ARG A 146 -6.29 -3.44 -6.63
C ARG A 146 -7.44 -4.26 -7.26
N PHE A 147 -8.09 -3.68 -8.26
CA PHE A 147 -9.22 -4.29 -8.95
C PHE A 147 -8.92 -4.42 -10.43
N MET A 148 -9.14 -5.61 -10.99
CA MET A 148 -9.03 -5.82 -12.44
C MET A 148 -10.16 -5.07 -13.15
N ALA A 149 -9.79 -4.32 -14.20
CA ALA A 149 -10.75 -3.76 -15.11
C ALA A 149 -11.25 -4.91 -16.03
N ARG A 150 -12.56 -4.96 -16.24
CA ARG A 150 -13.13 -5.84 -17.25
C ARG A 150 -12.95 -5.15 -18.60
N GLU A 151 -12.60 -5.93 -19.62
CA GLU A 151 -12.61 -5.47 -21.02
C GLU A 151 -14.01 -5.06 -21.47
#